data_AF-A0A7X8PSK0-F1
#
_entry.id   AF-A0A7X8PSK0-F1
#
_cell.length_a   1.000
_cell.length_b   1.000
_cell.length_c   1.000
_cell.angle_alpha   90.00
_cell.angle_beta   90.00
_cell.angle_gamma   90.00
#
_symmetry.space_group_name_H-M   'P 1'
#
loop_
_entity.id
_entity.type
_entity.pdbx_description
1 polymer ?
#
loop_
_entity_poly.entity_id
_entity_poly.type
_entity_poly.pdbx_seq_one_letter_code
_entity_poly.pdbx_strand_id
1 'polypeptide(L)' 'MRFKRKIYYRKLRHKKIRKLLLYGIIMPSTLILLGYLVASLIILPAMAG' A
#
# COMPACT_ATOMS: atom_id res chain seq x y z
N MET A 1 18.67 -29.57 12.37
CA MET A 1 18.88 -28.26 11.69
C MET A 1 18.01 -28.02 10.44
N ARG A 2 17.69 -29.04 9.61
CA ARG A 2 16.90 -28.90 8.35
C ARG A 2 15.50 -28.29 8.53
N PHE A 3 14.79 -28.64 9.62
CA PHE A 3 13.42 -28.16 9.90
C PHE A 3 13.37 -26.65 10.20
N LYS A 4 14.36 -26.13 10.95
CA LYS A 4 14.47 -24.69 11.25
C LYS A 4 14.69 -23.86 9.98
N ARG A 5 15.48 -24.35 9.02
CA ARG A 5 15.66 -23.70 7.70
C ARG A 5 14.34 -23.62 6.92
N LYS A 6 13.55 -24.70 6.86
CA LYS A 6 12.24 -24.71 6.16
C LYS A 6 11.28 -23.67 6.74
N ILE A 7 11.17 -23.58 8.06
CA ILE A 7 10.31 -22.60 8.74
C ILE A 7 10.81 -21.17 8.50
N TYR A 8 12.12 -20.94 8.55
CA TYR A 8 12.72 -19.64 8.29
C TYR A 8 12.38 -19.13 6.88
N TYR A 9 12.60 -19.94 5.84
CA TYR A 9 12.27 -19.55 4.47
C TYR A 9 10.78 -19.36 4.23
N ARG A 10 9.92 -20.15 4.92
CA ARG A 10 8.46 -19.97 4.86
C ARG A 10 8.05 -18.62 5.44
N LYS A 11 8.57 -18.22 6.61
CA LYS A 11 8.36 -16.89 7.20
C LYS A 11 8.87 -15.78 6.29
N LEU A 12 10.00 -15.98 5.63
CA LEU A 12 10.62 -14.99 4.74
C LEU A 12 9.75 -14.73 3.50
N ARG A 13 9.14 -15.77 2.92
CA ARG A 13 8.18 -15.64 1.80
C ARG A 13 6.92 -14.86 2.20
N HIS A 14 6.33 -15.16 3.36
CA HIS A 14 5.16 -14.42 3.84
C HIS A 14 5.49 -12.93 4.10
N LYS A 15 6.66 -12.63 4.66
CA LYS A 15 7.12 -11.24 4.81
C LYS A 15 7.29 -10.55 3.45
N LYS A 16 7.84 -11.25 2.45
CA LYS A 16 8.00 -10.70 1.09
C LYS A 16 6.65 -10.40 0.44
N ILE A 17 5.69 -11.33 0.51
CA ILE A 17 4.34 -11.14 -0.05
C ILE A 17 3.63 -9.99 0.66
N ARG A 18 3.70 -9.89 1.99
CA ARG A 18 3.08 -8.79 2.73
C ARG A 18 3.64 -7.43 2.31
N LYS A 19 4.96 -7.33 2.14
CA LYS A 19 5.58 -6.10 1.61
C LYS A 19 5.13 -5.81 0.19
N LEU A 20 5.06 -6.83 -0.67
CA LEU A 20 4.64 -6.67 -2.06
C LEU A 20 3.20 -6.17 -2.17
N LEU A 21 2.29 -6.67 -1.33
CA LEU A 21 0.91 -6.16 -1.24
C LEU A 21 0.84 -4.73 -0.70
N LEU A 22 1.62 -4.41 0.34
CA LEU A 22 1.68 -3.06 0.90
C LEU A 22 2.18 -2.04 -0.12
N TYR A 23 3.31 -2.31 -0.76
CA TYR A 23 3.89 -1.37 -1.73
C TYR A 23 3.18 -1.41 -3.09
N GLY A 24 2.65 -2.56 -3.51
CA GLY A 24 2.02 -2.71 -4.81
C GLY A 24 0.57 -2.26 -4.87
N ILE A 25 -0.17 -2.34 -3.76
CA ILE A 25 -1.62 -2.04 -3.77
C ILE A 25 -1.92 -0.87 -2.83
N ILE A 26 -1.42 -0.92 -1.59
CA ILE A 26 -1.80 0.07 -0.56
C ILE A 26 -1.13 1.42 -0.84
N MET A 27 0.15 1.43 -1.19
CA MET A 27 0.87 2.66 -1.51
C MET A 27 0.29 3.43 -2.72
N PRO A 28 0.02 2.81 -3.88
CA PRO A 28 -0.58 3.54 -5.00
C PRO A 28 -2.04 3.95 -4.74
N SER A 29 -2.84 3.12 -4.06
CA SER A 29 -4.23 3.48 -3.74
C SER A 29 -4.33 4.68 -2.79
N THR A 30 -3.45 4.75 -1.78
CA THR A 30 -3.39 5.90 -0.86
C THR A 30 -2.96 7.18 -1.58
N LEU A 31 -2.02 7.10 -2.52
CA LEU A 31 -1.62 8.23 -3.39
C LEU A 31 -2.79 8.74 -4.23
N ILE A 32 -3.55 7.85 -4.85
CA ILE A 32 -4.72 8.20 -5.66
C ILE A 32 -5.77 8.90 -4.77
N LEU A 33 -6.09 8.33 -3.61
CA LEU A 33 -7.06 8.92 -2.67
C LEU A 33 -6.63 10.30 -2.18
N LEU A 34 -5.33 10.49 -1.89
CA LEU A 34 -4.78 11.80 -1.54
C LEU A 34 -4.95 12.79 -2.69
N GLY A 35 -4.68 12.37 -3.93
CA GLY A 35 -4.90 13.20 -5.12
C GLY A 35 -6.35 13.66 -5.25
N TYR A 36 -7.31 12.76 -5.04
CA TYR A 36 -8.74 13.10 -5.05
C TYR A 36 -9.15 14.02 -3.89
N LEU A 37 -8.58 13.84 -2.70
CA LEU A 37 -8.83 14.72 -1.55
C LEU A 37 -8.31 16.14 -1.81
N VAL A 38 -7.10 16.26 -2.35
CA VAL A 38 -6.53 17.56 -2.71
C VAL A 38 -7.35 18.20 -3.83
N ALA A 39 -7.74 17.41 -4.84
CA ALA A 39 -8.57 17.89 -5.94
C ALA A 39 -9.94 18.36 -5.44
N SER A 40 -10.61 17.62 -4.53
CA SER A 40 -11.91 18.02 -4.00
C SER A 40 -11.81 19.30 -3.17
N LEU A 41 -10.75 19.45 -2.36
CA LEU A 41 -10.50 20.66 -1.59
C LEU A 41 -10.25 21.90 -2.44
N ILE A 42 -9.80 21.74 -3.70
CA ILE A 42 -9.55 22.87 -4.60
C ILE A 42 -10.77 23.11 -5.50
N ILE A 43 -11.37 22.04 -6.04
CA ILE A 43 -12.46 22.11 -7.04
C ILE A 43 -13.79 22.48 -6.39
N LEU A 44 -14.14 21.93 -5.22
CA LEU A 44 -15.40 22.26 -4.53
C LEU A 44 -15.52 23.75 -4.19
N PRO A 45 -14.51 24.40 -3.56
CA PRO A 45 -14.60 25.83 -3.32
C PRO A 45 -14.48 26.65 -4.60
N ALA A 46 -13.79 26.16 -5.64
CA ALA A 46 -13.75 26.84 -6.94
C ALA A 46 -15.09 26.82 -7.69
N MET A 47 -15.98 25.86 -7.40
CA MET A 47 -17.34 25.78 -7.98
C MET A 47 -18.41 26.47 -7.12
N ALA A 48 -18.10 26.80 -5.87
CA ALA A 48 -19.01 27.50 -4.95
C ALA A 48 -18.90 29.03 -5.01
N GLY A 49 -18.07 29.56 -5.93
CA GLY A 49 -17.91 30.98 -6.23
C GLY A 49 -18.64 31.39 -7.51
#